data_AF-A0A7V4GE77-F1
#
_entry.id   AF-A0A7V4GE77-F1
#
_cell.length_a   1.000
_cell.length_b   1.000
_cell.length_c   1.000
_cell.angle_alpha   90.00
_cell.angle_beta   90.00
_cell.angle_gamma   90.00
#
_symmetry.space_group_name_H-M   'P 1'
#
loop_
_entity.id
_entity.type
_entity.pdbx_description
1 polymer ?
#
loop_
_entity_poly.entity_id
_entity_poly.type
_entity_poly.pdbx_seq_one_letter_code
_entity_poly.pdbx_strand_id
1 'polypeptide(L)'
;MKSVLRTAAGLGSLVVVLFVAGTMAREAGSSGARSVASGGVTGFRPPPAAPIPPPAIRSSSGQGECAGTPERVALFVVPFLPREGEPVRLIGVSREPLEPFMLEEGGRRIAAAEAWGPGPYGWEFRLDALAAGRHVARAATAAGDALGCVSWTVAEAAAGRSRAAVGDVVWPVARAWSATFEDLYSVWVARLFAVPEGFRGGWHRLHAVFRDPERNVLHDALGWEEDGAATGRGGPSAIRARADCGDLPYTLRAYFAWKFGLPFRFQRCNRGNALAGAECYEERTNLTDRFAAIADPVERFNRFLEAWVVPGVHSATPRTLPEDEASDFYPVELSRAALRPGTVYVWPYGHLLVVSDWQEDAAGGLSLVAVDGHPDGTVTFKRFSPRNFPYLPGLRTAGFKAFRPVVAVGDAVRPVDDLGRVSQTTGLPFSEEQYRFRRSADFYRAMAQVSSLFVPEEPRS
;
A
#
# COMPACT_ATOMS: atom_id res chain seq x y z
N MET A 1 -58.96 27.65 39.21
CA MET A 1 -59.17 28.82 38.35
C MET A 1 -58.79 28.46 36.92
N LYS A 2 -59.78 28.49 36.00
CA LYS A 2 -59.78 28.58 34.51
C LYS A 2 -58.67 27.82 33.74
N SER A 3 -58.93 26.64 33.12
CA SER A 3 -59.60 26.36 31.80
C SER A 3 -58.71 26.75 30.59
N VAL A 4 -58.48 26.01 29.49
CA VAL A 4 -59.30 25.14 28.60
C VAL A 4 -58.31 24.56 27.53
N LEU A 5 -58.25 23.24 27.22
CA LEU A 5 -58.95 22.46 26.15
C LEU A 5 -58.46 22.79 24.71
N ARG A 6 -58.00 21.86 23.83
CA ARG A 6 -58.65 20.70 23.14
C ARG A 6 -57.57 19.82 22.42
N THR A 7 -57.52 18.47 22.45
CA THR A 7 -58.25 17.40 21.69
C THR A 7 -58.22 17.53 20.14
N ALA A 8 -58.19 16.49 19.26
CA ALA A 8 -58.03 15.02 19.30
C ALA A 8 -58.04 14.46 17.84
N ALA A 9 -57.81 13.13 17.70
CA ALA A 9 -58.22 12.20 16.60
C ALA A 9 -57.41 12.19 15.28
N GLY A 10 -57.08 11.06 14.61
CA GLY A 10 -57.44 9.65 14.76
C GLY A 10 -58.50 9.16 13.74
N LEU A 11 -58.21 8.07 13.01
CA LEU A 11 -58.97 7.34 11.93
C LEU A 11 -58.55 7.72 10.49
N GLY A 12 -58.36 6.83 9.51
CA GLY A 12 -58.54 5.37 9.39
C GLY A 12 -58.74 4.98 7.90
N SER A 13 -58.56 3.69 7.57
CA SER A 13 -58.83 2.95 6.30
C SER A 13 -57.58 2.68 5.44
N LEU A 14 -57.00 1.47 5.38
CA LEU A 14 -57.52 0.14 5.04
C LEU A 14 -57.95 0.05 3.56
N VAL A 15 -57.05 -0.48 2.71
CA VAL A 15 -57.42 -1.03 1.39
C VAL A 15 -56.96 -2.48 1.34
N VAL A 16 -57.94 -3.31 1.03
CA VAL A 16 -57.96 -4.77 1.07
C VAL A 16 -57.29 -5.35 -0.18
N VAL A 17 -56.50 -6.40 0.06
CA VAL A 17 -55.94 -7.32 -0.94
C VAL A 17 -57.07 -8.14 -1.56
N LEU A 18 -57.15 -8.18 -2.89
CA LEU A 18 -57.90 -9.23 -3.61
C LEU A 18 -56.95 -9.97 -4.55
N PHE A 19 -56.66 -11.21 -4.17
CA PHE A 19 -56.16 -12.26 -5.04
C PHE A 19 -57.35 -12.84 -5.83
N VAL A 20 -57.23 -12.92 -7.15
CA VAL A 20 -58.01 -13.84 -7.96
C VAL A 20 -57.04 -14.64 -8.82
N ALA A 21 -56.88 -15.91 -8.47
CA ALA A 21 -56.29 -16.93 -9.32
C ALA A 21 -57.40 -17.55 -10.18
N GLY A 22 -57.17 -17.64 -11.49
CA GLY A 22 -58.06 -18.30 -12.44
C GLY A 22 -57.25 -18.91 -13.57
N THR A 23 -57.13 -20.24 -13.53
CA THR A 23 -56.43 -21.12 -14.47
C THR A 23 -57.25 -21.47 -15.71
N MET A 24 -56.52 -21.85 -16.78
CA MET A 24 -56.87 -22.78 -17.88
C MET A 24 -57.29 -22.22 -19.26
N ALA A 25 -56.31 -22.30 -20.17
CA ALA A 25 -56.24 -23.15 -21.38
C ALA A 25 -57.21 -22.98 -22.58
N ARG A 26 -56.58 -23.12 -23.77
CA ARG A 26 -57.10 -23.40 -25.14
C ARG A 26 -57.76 -22.22 -25.86
N GLU A 27 -57.64 -22.01 -27.18
CA GLU A 27 -57.11 -22.80 -28.30
C GLU A 27 -56.87 -21.87 -29.52
N ALA A 28 -56.19 -22.43 -30.52
CA ALA A 28 -55.79 -21.86 -31.80
C ALA A 28 -56.85 -21.04 -32.59
N GLY A 29 -56.37 -20.04 -33.33
CA GLY A 29 -57.10 -19.37 -34.41
C GLY A 29 -56.16 -18.60 -35.34
N SER A 30 -55.84 -19.20 -36.47
CA SER A 30 -54.92 -18.71 -37.51
C SER A 30 -55.56 -17.70 -38.47
N SER A 31 -54.85 -16.61 -38.79
CA SER A 31 -54.70 -15.98 -40.12
C SER A 31 -53.96 -14.65 -39.89
N GLY A 32 -52.93 -14.22 -40.62
CA GLY A 32 -52.51 -14.56 -41.97
C GLY A 32 -52.33 -13.26 -42.75
N ALA A 33 -51.36 -12.40 -42.40
CA ALA A 33 -50.89 -11.33 -43.27
C ALA A 33 -49.44 -10.93 -42.93
N ARG A 34 -48.62 -10.94 -43.98
CA ARG A 34 -47.15 -10.84 -43.99
C ARG A 34 -46.65 -9.46 -43.51
N SER A 35 -45.67 -9.46 -42.61
CA SER A 35 -44.72 -8.36 -42.43
C SER A 35 -43.30 -8.91 -42.59
N VAL A 36 -42.50 -8.17 -43.34
CA VAL A 36 -41.16 -8.51 -43.82
C VAL A 36 -40.19 -8.62 -42.65
N ALA A 37 -39.59 -9.79 -42.45
CA ALA A 37 -38.51 -9.99 -41.50
C ALA A 37 -37.21 -9.39 -42.05
N SER A 38 -36.73 -8.32 -41.43
CA SER A 38 -35.31 -7.96 -41.46
C SER A 38 -34.55 -8.95 -40.57
N GLY A 39 -33.60 -9.67 -41.17
CA GLY A 39 -32.74 -10.60 -40.45
C GLY A 39 -31.96 -9.89 -39.35
N GLY A 40 -32.25 -10.26 -38.11
CA GLY A 40 -31.46 -9.84 -36.96
C GLY A 40 -30.07 -10.46 -37.05
N VAL A 41 -29.07 -9.62 -37.29
CA VAL A 41 -27.67 -9.96 -37.05
C VAL A 41 -27.54 -10.17 -35.55
N THR A 42 -27.39 -11.43 -35.15
CA THR A 42 -26.96 -11.78 -33.80
C THR A 42 -25.62 -11.07 -33.56
N GLY A 43 -25.64 -10.05 -32.70
CA GLY A 43 -24.46 -9.30 -32.30
C GLY A 43 -23.45 -10.26 -31.70
N PHE A 44 -22.42 -10.60 -32.48
CA PHE A 44 -21.22 -11.23 -31.98
C PHE A 44 -20.58 -10.23 -31.03
N ARG A 45 -20.83 -10.37 -29.72
CA ARG A 45 -20.11 -9.64 -28.68
C ARG A 45 -18.70 -10.25 -28.68
N PRO A 46 -17.66 -9.52 -29.13
CA PRO A 46 -16.32 -10.05 -29.05
C PRO A 46 -16.02 -10.42 -27.59
N PRO A 47 -15.27 -11.50 -27.34
CA PRO A 47 -14.84 -11.84 -26.00
C PRO A 47 -14.21 -10.59 -25.36
N PRO A 48 -14.46 -10.33 -24.06
CA PRO A 48 -13.78 -9.24 -23.37
C PRO A 48 -12.28 -9.41 -23.63
N ALA A 49 -11.64 -8.32 -24.07
CA ALA A 49 -10.20 -8.31 -24.28
C ALA A 49 -9.55 -8.89 -23.02
N ALA A 50 -8.66 -9.87 -23.20
CA ALA A 50 -7.90 -10.40 -22.09
C ALA A 50 -7.29 -9.22 -21.32
N PRO A 51 -7.37 -9.20 -19.98
CA PRO A 51 -6.79 -8.12 -19.20
C PRO A 51 -5.33 -7.98 -19.64
N ILE A 52 -4.98 -6.79 -20.14
CA ILE A 52 -3.59 -6.48 -20.48
C ILE A 52 -2.85 -6.63 -19.14
N PRO A 53 -1.88 -7.55 -19.04
CA PRO A 53 -1.13 -7.70 -17.79
C PRO A 53 -0.54 -6.33 -17.47
N PRO A 54 -0.60 -5.88 -16.20
CA PRO A 54 0.06 -4.64 -15.84
C PRO A 54 1.51 -4.72 -16.32
N PRO A 55 2.08 -3.60 -16.83
CA PRO A 55 3.42 -3.58 -17.40
C PRO A 55 4.36 -4.37 -16.51
N ALA A 56 5.13 -5.29 -17.10
CA ALA A 56 6.14 -6.02 -16.38
C ALA A 56 7.18 -5.00 -15.87
N ILE A 57 7.03 -4.52 -14.64
CA ILE A 57 8.09 -3.87 -13.88
C ILE A 57 9.00 -5.03 -13.51
N ARG A 58 9.90 -5.35 -14.43
CA ARG A 58 10.94 -6.35 -14.22
C ARG A 58 11.85 -5.76 -13.14
N SER A 59 11.78 -6.32 -11.94
CA SER A 59 12.90 -6.23 -11.02
C SER A 59 14.13 -6.77 -11.73
N SER A 60 15.27 -6.20 -11.41
CA SER A 60 16.58 -6.46 -12.00
C SER A 60 16.98 -7.94 -12.01
N SER A 61 16.45 -8.77 -12.91
CA SER A 61 17.12 -10.01 -13.33
C SER A 61 16.55 -10.64 -14.59
N GLY A 62 17.49 -11.00 -15.47
CA GLY A 62 17.58 -12.38 -15.91
C GLY A 62 17.45 -12.65 -17.40
N GLN A 63 17.06 -11.67 -18.22
CA GLN A 63 16.95 -11.89 -19.67
C GLN A 63 17.30 -10.63 -20.46
N GLY A 64 18.00 -10.80 -21.59
CA GLY A 64 18.46 -9.71 -22.45
C GLY A 64 19.65 -8.95 -21.86
N GLU A 65 19.70 -7.63 -22.10
CA GLU A 65 20.85 -6.76 -21.80
C GLU A 65 21.14 -6.55 -20.29
N CYS A 66 20.22 -6.93 -19.41
CA CYS A 66 20.42 -6.93 -17.96
C CYS A 66 20.88 -8.30 -17.42
N ALA A 67 21.08 -9.31 -18.27
CA ALA A 67 21.54 -10.63 -17.82
C ALA A 67 22.93 -10.54 -17.17
N GLY A 68 23.10 -11.23 -16.04
CA GLY A 68 24.37 -11.28 -15.31
C GLY A 68 24.73 -10.03 -14.51
N THR A 69 23.85 -9.02 -14.46
CA THR A 69 24.08 -7.85 -13.60
C THR A 69 23.80 -8.21 -12.12
N PRO A 70 24.64 -7.79 -11.17
CA PRO A 70 24.34 -7.95 -9.74
C PRO A 70 23.01 -7.30 -9.34
N GLU A 71 22.33 -7.88 -8.36
CA GLU A 71 21.08 -7.35 -7.79
C GLU A 71 21.31 -6.57 -6.49
N ARG A 72 22.40 -5.79 -6.42
CA ARG A 72 22.71 -4.98 -5.22
C ARG A 72 21.75 -3.79 -5.10
N VAL A 73 21.33 -3.24 -6.23
CA VAL A 73 20.33 -2.17 -6.34
C VAL A 73 19.20 -2.66 -7.23
N ALA A 74 17.99 -2.73 -6.66
CA ALA A 74 16.80 -2.95 -7.47
C ALA A 74 16.25 -1.60 -7.95
N LEU A 75 15.95 -1.50 -9.24
CA LEU A 75 15.49 -0.27 -9.90
C LEU A 75 14.03 -0.40 -10.34
N PHE A 76 13.23 0.62 -10.08
CA PHE A 76 11.80 0.69 -10.41
C PHE A 76 11.51 1.96 -11.22
N VAL A 77 10.78 1.84 -12.33
CA VAL A 77 10.44 2.96 -13.22
C VAL A 77 9.06 3.51 -12.86
N VAL A 78 8.91 4.83 -12.79
CA VAL A 78 7.65 5.55 -12.54
C VAL A 78 7.51 6.71 -13.54
N PRO A 79 6.37 6.87 -14.23
CA PRO A 79 5.19 6.00 -14.21
C PRO A 79 5.47 4.63 -14.85
N PHE A 80 4.59 3.65 -14.64
CA PHE A 80 4.79 2.28 -15.11
C PHE A 80 4.63 2.12 -16.63
N LEU A 81 3.97 3.08 -17.27
CA LEU A 81 3.85 3.20 -18.73
C LEU A 81 4.26 4.61 -19.15
N PRO A 82 5.58 4.92 -19.14
CA PRO A 82 6.06 6.25 -19.49
C PRO A 82 5.79 6.55 -20.96
N ARG A 83 5.71 7.84 -21.28
CA ARG A 83 5.43 8.35 -22.63
C ARG A 83 6.49 9.32 -23.08
N GLU A 84 6.64 9.40 -24.38
CA GLU A 84 7.54 10.35 -25.01
C GLU A 84 7.28 11.78 -24.53
N GLY A 85 8.35 12.46 -24.11
CA GLY A 85 8.29 13.83 -23.61
C GLY A 85 7.81 13.97 -22.15
N GLU A 86 7.31 12.91 -21.51
CA GLU A 86 6.95 12.93 -20.09
C GLU A 86 8.17 12.60 -19.21
N PRO A 87 8.27 13.21 -18.01
CA PRO A 87 9.36 12.90 -17.08
C PRO A 87 9.23 11.47 -16.54
N VAL A 88 10.37 10.80 -16.41
CA VAL A 88 10.49 9.46 -15.85
C VAL A 88 11.36 9.50 -14.61
N ARG A 89 10.90 8.87 -13.54
CA ARG A 89 11.67 8.68 -12.32
C ARG A 89 12.08 7.22 -12.22
N LEU A 90 13.32 6.96 -11.81
CA LEU A 90 13.73 5.66 -11.33
C LEU A 90 13.92 5.72 -9.82
N ILE A 91 13.40 4.71 -9.13
CA ILE A 91 13.58 4.51 -7.70
C ILE A 91 14.55 3.34 -7.53
N GLY A 92 15.70 3.60 -6.91
CA GLY A 92 16.65 2.57 -6.51
C GLY A 92 16.44 2.18 -5.05
N VAL A 93 16.55 0.90 -4.72
CA VAL A 93 16.52 0.41 -3.33
C VAL A 93 17.62 -0.61 -3.08
N SER A 94 18.20 -0.56 -1.88
CA SER A 94 19.23 -1.49 -1.40
C SER A 94 19.06 -1.76 0.10
N ARG A 95 19.55 -2.93 0.54
CA ARG A 95 19.65 -3.30 1.97
C ARG A 95 20.97 -2.91 2.60
N GLU A 96 21.97 -2.65 1.79
CA GLU A 96 23.31 -2.27 2.23
C GLU A 96 23.59 -0.81 1.88
N PRO A 97 24.38 -0.11 2.71
CA PRO A 97 24.89 1.20 2.36
C PRO A 97 25.75 1.06 1.10
N LEU A 98 25.60 2.00 0.19
CA LEU A 98 26.37 2.05 -1.05
C LEU A 98 27.04 3.42 -1.16
N GLU A 99 28.29 3.40 -1.61
CA GLU A 99 28.98 4.60 -2.08
C GLU A 99 28.18 5.27 -3.21
N PRO A 100 28.35 6.58 -3.44
CA PRO A 100 27.68 7.28 -4.53
C PRO A 100 27.85 6.54 -5.88
N PHE A 101 26.72 6.31 -6.54
CA PHE A 101 26.65 5.66 -7.85
C PHE A 101 25.71 6.46 -8.76
N MET A 102 25.66 6.08 -10.03
CA MET A 102 24.94 6.83 -11.05
C MET A 102 24.22 5.88 -11.99
N LEU A 103 23.31 6.44 -12.79
CA LEU A 103 22.60 5.73 -13.82
C LEU A 103 23.29 5.92 -15.18
N GLU A 104 23.52 4.83 -15.89
CA GLU A 104 24.15 4.80 -17.21
C GLU A 104 23.28 4.08 -18.24
N GLU A 105 23.27 4.57 -19.48
CA GLU A 105 22.63 3.93 -20.65
C GLU A 105 23.61 3.95 -21.83
N GLY A 106 23.85 2.79 -22.45
CA GLY A 106 24.82 2.66 -23.54
C GLY A 106 26.27 3.07 -23.18
N GLY A 107 26.65 2.97 -21.89
CA GLY A 107 27.96 3.40 -21.39
C GLY A 107 28.09 4.92 -21.17
N ARG A 108 26.99 5.68 -21.34
CA ARG A 108 26.94 7.11 -21.05
C ARG A 108 26.17 7.35 -19.75
N ARG A 109 26.69 8.23 -18.91
CA ARG A 109 26.00 8.72 -17.71
C ARG A 109 24.76 9.51 -18.10
N ILE A 110 23.61 9.15 -17.53
CA ILE A 110 22.32 9.79 -17.82
C ILE A 110 21.69 10.49 -16.61
N ALA A 111 21.96 10.03 -15.38
CA ALA A 111 21.50 10.70 -14.16
C ALA A 111 22.40 10.37 -12.97
N ALA A 112 22.53 11.33 -12.05
CA ALA A 112 23.11 11.09 -10.72
C ALA A 112 22.01 10.59 -9.76
N ALA A 113 22.41 9.82 -8.75
CA ALA A 113 21.49 9.36 -7.72
C ALA A 113 21.26 10.47 -6.68
N GLU A 114 20.01 10.81 -6.39
CA GLU A 114 19.65 11.56 -5.19
C GLU A 114 19.37 10.58 -4.06
N ALA A 115 20.27 10.47 -3.09
CA ALA A 115 20.12 9.56 -1.95
C ALA A 115 19.09 10.06 -0.94
N TRP A 116 18.34 9.13 -0.35
CA TRP A 116 17.33 9.43 0.67
C TRP A 116 17.69 8.83 2.03
N GLY A 117 17.91 9.71 3.01
CA GLY A 117 17.99 9.39 4.44
C GLY A 117 18.97 8.27 4.84
N PRO A 118 19.03 7.90 6.13
CA PRO A 118 19.99 6.93 6.63
C PRO A 118 19.51 5.46 6.62
N GLY A 119 18.30 5.16 6.13
CA GLY A 119 17.85 3.78 5.93
C GLY A 119 16.32 3.56 5.96
N PRO A 120 15.77 2.59 5.20
CA PRO A 120 16.42 1.81 4.13
C PRO A 120 16.95 2.71 3.01
N TYR A 121 18.01 2.26 2.35
CA TYR A 121 18.71 3.08 1.36
C TYR A 121 17.90 3.15 0.08
N GLY A 122 17.41 4.35 -0.21
CA GLY A 122 16.65 4.66 -1.41
C GLY A 122 17.30 5.77 -2.21
N TRP A 123 17.08 5.76 -3.52
CA TRP A 123 17.58 6.79 -4.43
C TRP A 123 16.53 7.19 -5.46
N GLU A 124 16.50 8.48 -5.84
CA GLU A 124 15.79 8.97 -7.02
C GLU A 124 16.75 9.21 -8.18
N PHE A 125 16.32 8.88 -9.39
CA PHE A 125 16.92 9.35 -10.64
C PHE A 125 15.83 10.01 -11.47
N ARG A 126 16.04 11.24 -11.91
CA ARG A 126 15.10 11.95 -12.79
C ARG A 126 15.64 11.97 -14.21
N LEU A 127 14.81 11.50 -15.14
CA LEU A 127 15.07 11.47 -16.58
C LEU A 127 14.01 12.30 -17.27
N ASP A 128 14.42 13.40 -17.89
CA ASP A 128 13.52 14.29 -18.60
C ASP A 128 13.39 13.88 -20.07
N ALA A 129 12.17 13.96 -20.60
CA ALA A 129 11.87 13.90 -22.03
C ALA A 129 12.54 12.74 -22.79
N LEU A 130 12.30 11.50 -22.34
CA LEU A 130 12.76 10.31 -23.06
C LEU A 130 12.04 10.17 -24.41
N ALA A 131 12.77 9.69 -25.42
CA ALA A 131 12.21 9.35 -26.72
C ALA A 131 11.36 8.07 -26.62
N ALA A 132 10.41 7.89 -27.53
CA ALA A 132 9.69 6.62 -27.64
C ALA A 132 10.66 5.47 -27.99
N GLY A 133 10.41 4.29 -27.40
CA GLY A 133 11.21 3.10 -27.67
C GLY A 133 11.67 2.37 -26.41
N ARG A 134 12.59 1.42 -26.61
CA ARG A 134 13.15 0.61 -25.52
C ARG A 134 14.36 1.31 -24.91
N HIS A 135 14.39 1.36 -23.59
CA HIS A 135 15.48 1.90 -22.78
C HIS A 135 16.05 0.84 -21.86
N VAL A 136 17.35 0.93 -21.60
CA VAL A 136 18.07 0.05 -20.68
C VAL A 136 19.06 0.87 -19.89
N ALA A 137 18.90 0.89 -18.56
CA ALA A 137 19.77 1.64 -17.67
C ALA A 137 20.40 0.73 -16.62
N ARG A 138 21.64 1.04 -16.27
CA ARG A 138 22.44 0.37 -15.25
C ARG A 138 22.80 1.33 -14.13
N ALA A 139 22.60 0.91 -12.89
CA ALA A 139 23.21 1.56 -11.75
C ALA A 139 24.67 1.10 -11.68
N ALA A 140 25.62 2.03 -11.67
CA ALA A 140 27.05 1.74 -11.64
C ALA A 140 27.85 2.70 -10.76
N THR A 141 28.87 2.17 -10.09
CA THR A 141 29.83 2.97 -9.31
C THR A 141 30.65 3.89 -10.23
N ALA A 142 31.38 4.84 -9.65
CA ALA A 142 32.30 5.68 -10.42
C ALA A 142 33.39 4.87 -11.18
N ALA A 143 33.72 3.67 -10.69
CA ALA A 143 34.67 2.74 -11.31
C ALA A 143 34.04 1.89 -12.44
N GLY A 144 32.72 1.97 -12.63
CA GLY A 144 31.98 1.20 -13.65
C GLY A 144 31.47 -0.15 -13.17
N ASP A 145 31.53 -0.45 -11.87
CA ASP A 145 31.00 -1.70 -11.33
C ASP A 145 29.48 -1.66 -11.34
N ALA A 146 28.85 -2.63 -12.01
CA ALA A 146 27.40 -2.69 -12.11
C ALA A 146 26.78 -3.14 -10.77
N LEU A 147 25.80 -2.36 -10.30
CA LEU A 147 25.07 -2.58 -9.05
C LEU A 147 23.64 -3.07 -9.30
N GLY A 148 23.06 -2.73 -10.45
CA GLY A 148 21.69 -3.06 -10.82
C GLY A 148 21.40 -2.70 -12.28
N CYS A 149 20.33 -3.26 -12.85
CA CYS A 149 19.91 -2.98 -14.22
C CYS A 149 18.39 -3.04 -14.36
N VAL A 150 17.84 -2.14 -15.18
CA VAL A 150 16.42 -2.13 -15.53
C VAL A 150 16.23 -1.82 -17.00
N SER A 151 15.21 -2.42 -17.60
CA SER A 151 14.77 -2.11 -18.96
C SER A 151 13.30 -1.76 -18.97
N TRP A 152 12.92 -0.75 -19.73
CA TRP A 152 11.53 -0.34 -19.90
C TRP A 152 11.25 0.13 -21.34
N THR A 153 9.98 0.42 -21.62
CA THR A 153 9.54 0.95 -22.91
C THR A 153 8.79 2.24 -22.68
N VAL A 154 9.19 3.27 -23.42
CA VAL A 154 8.51 4.56 -23.50
C VAL A 154 7.55 4.49 -24.69
N ALA A 155 6.27 4.68 -24.43
CA ALA A 155 5.24 4.69 -25.46
C ALA A 155 5.30 6.00 -26.28
N GLU A 156 4.85 5.93 -27.54
CA GLU A 156 4.66 7.13 -28.36
C GLU A 156 3.67 8.10 -27.71
N ALA A 157 3.90 9.41 -27.88
CA ALA A 157 3.03 10.44 -27.32
C ALA A 157 1.56 10.28 -27.73
N ALA A 158 1.31 9.79 -28.95
CA ALA A 158 -0.02 9.57 -29.50
C ALA A 158 -0.78 8.35 -28.92
N ALA A 159 -0.11 7.48 -28.15
CA ALA A 159 -0.76 6.31 -27.57
C ALA A 159 -1.84 6.73 -26.55
N GLY A 160 -3.01 6.10 -26.57
CA GLY A 160 -4.07 6.36 -25.58
C GLY A 160 -3.72 5.85 -24.17
N ARG A 161 -4.17 6.53 -23.11
CA ARG A 161 -4.07 6.04 -21.72
C ARG A 161 -5.24 5.10 -21.45
N SER A 162 -5.03 3.79 -21.57
CA SER A 162 -6.08 2.83 -21.21
C SER A 162 -6.07 2.57 -19.71
N ARG A 163 -7.20 2.83 -19.05
CA ARG A 163 -7.49 2.23 -17.75
C ARG A 163 -7.91 0.79 -18.03
N ALA A 164 -6.95 -0.14 -17.91
CA ALA A 164 -7.21 -1.55 -18.20
C ALA A 164 -8.47 -2.01 -17.45
N ALA A 165 -9.31 -2.80 -18.13
CA ALA A 165 -10.45 -3.43 -17.48
C ALA A 165 -9.92 -4.31 -16.35
N VAL A 166 -10.14 -3.87 -15.12
CA VAL A 166 -10.00 -4.72 -13.95
C VAL A 166 -11.12 -5.74 -14.08
N GLY A 167 -10.82 -7.04 -13.97
CA GLY A 167 -11.83 -8.10 -13.96
C GLY A 167 -12.84 -7.91 -12.81
N ASP A 168 -13.46 -8.96 -12.30
CA ASP A 168 -14.50 -8.76 -11.28
C ASP A 168 -13.95 -8.33 -9.89
N VAL A 169 -12.63 -8.42 -9.69
CA VAL A 169 -11.94 -8.12 -8.41
C VAL A 169 -11.60 -6.64 -8.20
N VAL A 170 -11.17 -6.23 -7.00
CA VAL A 170 -10.76 -4.83 -6.76
C VAL A 170 -9.51 -4.46 -7.55
N TRP A 171 -8.49 -5.34 -7.52
CA TRP A 171 -7.38 -5.34 -8.46
C TRP A 171 -6.81 -6.76 -8.61
N PRO A 172 -6.38 -7.16 -9.83
CA PRO A 172 -5.76 -8.46 -10.03
C PRO A 172 -4.39 -8.51 -9.36
N VAL A 173 -4.00 -9.72 -8.93
CA VAL A 173 -2.64 -9.97 -8.48
C VAL A 173 -1.75 -10.23 -9.69
N ALA A 174 -0.74 -9.40 -9.86
CA ALA A 174 0.25 -9.51 -10.93
C ALA A 174 1.68 -9.72 -10.41
N ARG A 175 1.90 -9.49 -9.11
CA ARG A 175 3.20 -9.60 -8.45
C ARG A 175 3.03 -10.23 -7.08
N ALA A 176 4.12 -10.72 -6.51
CA ALA A 176 4.16 -11.27 -5.15
C ALA A 176 4.97 -10.35 -4.24
N TRP A 177 4.64 -10.36 -2.95
CA TRP A 177 5.52 -9.78 -1.94
C TRP A 177 6.88 -10.49 -1.97
N SER A 178 7.94 -9.70 -1.94
CA SER A 178 9.32 -10.15 -1.91
C SER A 178 10.13 -9.19 -1.04
N ALA A 179 11.35 -9.61 -0.70
CA ALA A 179 12.32 -8.79 0.01
C ALA A 179 12.44 -7.39 -0.62
N THR A 180 12.56 -7.33 -1.94
CA THR A 180 12.67 -6.09 -2.71
C THR A 180 11.42 -5.21 -2.65
N PHE A 181 10.22 -5.79 -2.74
CA PHE A 181 8.97 -5.01 -2.62
C PHE A 181 8.74 -4.50 -1.20
N GLU A 182 9.20 -5.24 -0.20
CA GLU A 182 9.16 -4.81 1.20
C GLU A 182 10.15 -3.66 1.48
N ASP A 183 11.33 -3.71 0.85
CA ASP A 183 12.31 -2.62 0.91
C ASP A 183 11.78 -1.38 0.18
N LEU A 184 11.17 -1.55 -1.01
CA LEU A 184 10.53 -0.45 -1.74
C LEU A 184 9.34 0.15 -0.98
N TYR A 185 8.51 -0.67 -0.33
CA TYR A 185 7.44 -0.20 0.54
C TYR A 185 7.99 0.67 1.68
N SER A 186 9.08 0.20 2.31
CA SER A 186 9.72 0.92 3.39
C SER A 186 10.31 2.25 2.92
N VAL A 187 11.06 2.27 1.83
CA VAL A 187 11.59 3.50 1.21
C VAL A 187 10.47 4.47 0.83
N TRP A 188 9.37 3.97 0.25
CA TRP A 188 8.21 4.80 -0.11
C TRP A 188 7.56 5.45 1.12
N VAL A 189 7.33 4.70 2.20
CA VAL A 189 6.79 5.26 3.47
C VAL A 189 7.73 6.34 4.01
N ALA A 190 9.04 6.10 3.97
CA ALA A 190 10.04 7.05 4.43
C ALA A 190 9.98 8.38 3.67
N ARG A 191 9.94 8.28 2.33
CA ARG A 191 9.88 9.46 1.47
C ARG A 191 8.56 10.21 1.60
N LEU A 192 7.44 9.47 1.66
CA LEU A 192 6.11 10.04 1.79
C LEU A 192 5.96 10.90 3.06
N PHE A 193 6.53 10.44 4.17
CA PHE A 193 6.47 11.09 5.48
C PHE A 193 7.81 11.67 5.93
N ALA A 194 8.69 12.03 4.98
CA ALA A 194 9.93 12.70 5.31
C ALA A 194 9.65 13.98 6.11
N VAL A 195 10.36 14.14 7.22
CA VAL A 195 10.28 15.29 8.15
C VAL A 195 11.58 16.08 8.00
N PRO A 196 11.60 17.14 7.15
CA PRO A 196 12.78 17.98 7.00
C PRO A 196 13.19 18.66 8.31
N GLU A 197 14.43 19.12 8.37
CA GLU A 197 14.89 19.93 9.50
C GLU A 197 13.97 21.14 9.73
N GLY A 198 13.64 21.40 10.99
CA GLY A 198 12.73 22.49 11.36
C GLY A 198 11.26 22.25 11.04
N PHE A 199 10.87 21.13 10.45
CA PHE A 199 9.46 20.77 10.25
C PHE A 199 8.78 20.52 11.60
N ARG A 200 7.79 21.36 11.94
CA ARG A 200 7.03 21.27 13.20
C ARG A 200 5.54 20.97 13.00
N GLY A 201 5.08 20.96 11.74
CA GLY A 201 3.68 20.73 11.39
C GLY A 201 3.32 19.25 11.33
N GLY A 202 2.02 18.97 11.26
CA GLY A 202 1.51 17.72 10.69
C GLY A 202 1.35 17.87 9.18
N TRP A 203 1.07 16.75 8.52
CA TRP A 203 0.55 16.77 7.17
C TRP A 203 -0.95 17.06 7.18
N HIS A 204 -1.44 17.52 6.04
CA HIS A 204 -2.88 17.59 5.77
C HIS A 204 -3.51 16.17 5.81
N ARG A 205 -4.76 16.06 5.36
CA ARG A 205 -5.42 14.76 5.28
C ARG A 205 -4.61 13.77 4.44
N LEU A 206 -4.65 12.47 4.76
CA LEU A 206 -3.82 11.45 4.09
C LEU A 206 -3.86 11.53 2.55
N HIS A 207 -5.03 11.70 1.93
CA HIS A 207 -5.11 11.88 0.47
C HIS A 207 -4.34 13.09 -0.07
N ALA A 208 -4.20 14.17 0.70
CA ALA A 208 -3.39 15.32 0.28
C ALA A 208 -1.89 14.97 0.27
N VAL A 209 -1.44 14.05 1.14
CA VAL A 209 -0.07 13.54 1.11
C VAL A 209 0.17 12.68 -0.14
N PHE A 210 -0.80 11.85 -0.51
CA PHE A 210 -0.71 11.06 -1.76
C PHE A 210 -0.71 11.94 -3.03
N ARG A 211 -1.38 13.10 -2.98
CA ARG A 211 -1.46 14.08 -4.09
C ARG A 211 -0.23 14.97 -4.25
N ASP A 212 0.72 14.92 -3.32
CA ASP A 212 1.93 15.72 -3.39
C ASP A 212 3.00 14.95 -4.20
N PRO A 213 3.31 15.34 -5.46
CA PRO A 213 4.27 14.62 -6.30
C PRO A 213 5.73 14.77 -5.85
N GLU A 214 6.03 15.70 -4.94
CA GLU A 214 7.37 15.83 -4.35
C GLU A 214 7.58 14.82 -3.20
N ARG A 215 6.49 14.45 -2.50
CA ARG A 215 6.52 13.48 -1.40
C ARG A 215 6.18 12.07 -1.85
N ASN A 216 5.14 11.92 -2.66
CA ASN A 216 4.72 10.63 -3.16
C ASN A 216 5.45 10.30 -4.45
N VAL A 217 6.57 9.59 -4.34
CA VAL A 217 7.34 9.12 -5.51
C VAL A 217 6.58 8.13 -6.39
N LEU A 218 5.40 7.65 -5.96
CA LEU A 218 4.46 6.84 -6.73
C LEU A 218 3.24 7.63 -7.23
N HIS A 219 3.31 8.96 -7.15
CA HIS A 219 2.27 9.86 -7.64
C HIS A 219 2.01 9.61 -9.12
N ASP A 220 0.75 9.30 -9.46
CA ASP A 220 0.30 8.98 -10.81
C ASP A 220 1.09 7.85 -11.48
N ALA A 221 1.61 6.90 -10.68
CA ALA A 221 2.40 5.79 -11.21
C ALA A 221 1.63 4.91 -12.22
N LEU A 222 0.30 4.86 -12.14
CA LEU A 222 -0.54 4.14 -13.12
C LEU A 222 -0.81 5.00 -14.38
N GLY A 223 -0.52 6.30 -14.32
CA GLY A 223 -0.80 7.27 -15.38
C GLY A 223 -2.30 7.54 -15.54
N TRP A 224 -3.12 7.32 -14.51
CA TRP A 224 -4.58 7.47 -14.59
C TRP A 224 -5.09 8.78 -14.02
N GLU A 225 -4.20 9.67 -13.61
CA GLU A 225 -4.45 10.81 -12.72
C GLU A 225 -5.02 10.38 -11.36
N GLU A 226 -4.71 9.15 -10.91
CA GLU A 226 -5.31 8.59 -9.70
C GLU A 226 -4.95 9.36 -8.43
N ASP A 227 -3.77 9.98 -8.40
CA ASP A 227 -3.33 10.85 -7.31
C ASP A 227 -3.50 12.33 -7.64
N GLY A 228 -4.22 12.67 -8.71
CA GLY A 228 -4.47 14.04 -9.10
C GLY A 228 -5.51 14.76 -8.23
N ALA A 229 -5.84 15.98 -8.64
CA ALA A 229 -7.03 16.65 -8.11
C ALA A 229 -8.29 16.00 -8.70
N ALA A 230 -9.25 15.65 -7.84
CA ALA A 230 -10.55 15.21 -8.32
C ALA A 230 -11.19 16.35 -9.13
N THR A 231 -11.37 16.13 -10.43
CA THR A 231 -12.21 17.01 -11.25
C THR A 231 -13.66 16.56 -11.04
N GLY A 232 -14.61 17.51 -11.02
CA GLY A 232 -16.02 17.25 -10.67
C GLY A 232 -16.75 16.24 -11.57
N ARG A 233 -18.09 16.28 -11.59
CA ARG A 233 -18.91 15.31 -12.35
C ARG A 233 -18.42 15.15 -13.80
N GLY A 234 -17.93 13.95 -14.12
CA GLY A 234 -17.49 13.55 -15.46
C GLY A 234 -15.98 13.45 -15.66
N GLY A 235 -15.17 13.85 -14.67
CA GLY A 235 -13.70 13.76 -14.74
C GLY A 235 -13.11 12.53 -14.02
N PRO A 236 -11.79 12.28 -14.16
CA PRO A 236 -11.06 11.24 -13.43
C PRO A 236 -11.36 11.21 -11.93
N SER A 237 -11.72 10.03 -11.41
CA SER A 237 -11.70 9.81 -9.96
C SER A 237 -10.27 9.92 -9.46
N ALA A 238 -10.09 10.63 -8.35
CA ALA A 238 -8.84 10.65 -7.60
C ALA A 238 -9.00 9.89 -6.28
N ILE A 239 -7.87 9.48 -5.71
CA ILE A 239 -7.81 8.84 -4.40
C ILE A 239 -8.35 9.78 -3.31
N ARG A 240 -9.18 9.21 -2.43
CA ARG A 240 -9.86 9.92 -1.32
C ARG A 240 -9.53 9.35 0.05
N ALA A 241 -8.42 8.62 0.15
CA ALA A 241 -7.98 7.96 1.37
C ALA A 241 -8.06 8.89 2.61
N ARG A 242 -8.65 8.36 3.67
CA ARG A 242 -8.67 8.91 5.02
C ARG A 242 -8.32 7.77 5.95
N ALA A 243 -7.60 8.10 7.01
CA ALA A 243 -7.17 7.14 7.99
C ALA A 243 -7.04 7.81 9.36
N ASP A 244 -7.42 7.09 10.42
CA ASP A 244 -6.99 7.30 11.78
C ASP A 244 -5.81 6.37 12.13
N CYS A 245 -5.43 6.30 13.41
CA CYS A 245 -4.31 5.47 13.83
C CYS A 245 -4.52 3.97 13.51
N GLY A 246 -5.75 3.46 13.60
CA GLY A 246 -6.09 2.05 13.47
C GLY A 246 -6.00 1.53 12.03
N ASP A 247 -6.40 2.35 11.07
CA ASP A 247 -6.47 1.99 9.65
C ASP A 247 -5.36 2.61 8.79
N LEU A 248 -4.55 3.55 9.32
CA LEU A 248 -3.39 4.12 8.60
C LEU A 248 -2.40 3.04 8.10
N PRO A 249 -1.94 2.07 8.91
CA PRO A 249 -1.03 1.04 8.43
C PRO A 249 -1.63 0.24 7.26
N TYR A 250 -2.90 -0.12 7.36
CA TYR A 250 -3.61 -0.89 6.34
C TYR A 250 -3.88 -0.09 5.07
N THR A 251 -4.20 1.20 5.20
CA THR A 251 -4.44 2.10 4.08
C THR A 251 -3.17 2.33 3.27
N LEU A 252 -2.03 2.54 3.94
CA LEU A 252 -0.72 2.64 3.28
C LEU A 252 -0.36 1.34 2.55
N ARG A 253 -0.52 0.19 3.23
CA ARG A 253 -0.22 -1.12 2.65
C ARG A 253 -1.13 -1.45 1.46
N ALA A 254 -2.43 -1.13 1.55
CA ALA A 254 -3.40 -1.32 0.47
C ALA A 254 -3.09 -0.43 -0.74
N TYR A 255 -2.76 0.85 -0.51
CA TYR A 255 -2.37 1.78 -1.57
C TYR A 255 -1.15 1.26 -2.35
N PHE A 256 -0.10 0.89 -1.64
CA PHE A 256 1.11 0.34 -2.26
C PHE A 256 0.82 -0.96 -2.99
N ALA A 257 0.05 -1.88 -2.37
CA ALA A 257 -0.31 -3.15 -2.98
C ALA A 257 -1.14 -2.96 -4.26
N TRP A 258 -2.08 -2.02 -4.26
CA TRP A 258 -2.90 -1.69 -5.42
C TRP A 258 -2.07 -1.16 -6.59
N LYS A 259 -1.15 -0.22 -6.32
CA LYS A 259 -0.24 0.32 -7.35
C LYS A 259 0.59 -0.79 -7.99
N PHE A 260 1.17 -1.68 -7.18
CA PHE A 260 2.04 -2.74 -7.69
C PHE A 260 1.31 -4.05 -8.01
N GLY A 261 -0.03 -4.11 -7.94
CA GLY A 261 -0.77 -5.37 -8.17
C GLY A 261 -0.31 -6.51 -7.26
N LEU A 262 0.04 -6.19 -6.01
CA LEU A 262 0.42 -7.17 -4.98
C LEU A 262 -0.83 -7.72 -4.30
N PRO A 263 -0.80 -8.96 -3.78
CA PRO A 263 -1.88 -9.48 -2.96
C PRO A 263 -2.04 -8.66 -1.68
N PHE A 264 -3.28 -8.43 -1.29
CA PHE A 264 -3.63 -7.73 -0.06
C PHE A 264 -4.74 -8.47 0.66
N ARG A 265 -4.54 -8.66 1.95
CA ARG A 265 -5.44 -9.32 2.88
C ARG A 265 -5.39 -8.56 4.20
N PHE A 266 -6.52 -8.50 4.87
CA PHE A 266 -6.59 -8.14 6.28
C PHE A 266 -7.66 -8.97 6.99
N GLN A 267 -7.53 -9.06 8.31
CA GLN A 267 -8.47 -9.71 9.20
C GLN A 267 -9.33 -8.67 9.91
N ARG A 268 -10.61 -8.98 10.04
CA ARG A 268 -11.47 -8.36 11.04
C ARG A 268 -11.31 -9.13 12.33
N CYS A 269 -11.02 -8.39 13.38
CA CYS A 269 -10.82 -8.96 14.71
C CYS A 269 -11.72 -8.24 15.71
N ASN A 270 -12.06 -8.93 16.79
CA ASN A 270 -12.70 -8.28 17.93
C ASN A 270 -11.68 -7.38 18.65
N ARG A 271 -12.10 -6.62 19.66
CA ARG A 271 -11.17 -5.77 20.41
C ARG A 271 -10.25 -6.56 21.34
N GLY A 272 -10.60 -7.80 21.66
CA GLY A 272 -9.87 -8.62 22.59
C GLY A 272 -9.78 -8.04 24.00
N ASN A 273 -8.85 -8.58 24.78
CA ASN A 273 -8.38 -7.96 26.02
C ASN A 273 -6.84 -7.96 26.06
N ALA A 274 -6.25 -7.27 27.04
CA ALA A 274 -4.80 -7.12 27.10
C ALA A 274 -4.04 -8.45 27.21
N LEU A 275 -4.64 -9.47 27.83
CA LEU A 275 -4.00 -10.77 28.08
C LEU A 275 -4.14 -11.74 26.91
N ALA A 276 -5.35 -11.87 26.36
CA ALA A 276 -5.65 -12.82 25.29
C ALA A 276 -5.40 -12.24 23.89
N GLY A 277 -5.31 -10.92 23.77
CA GLY A 277 -5.25 -10.23 22.49
C GLY A 277 -6.60 -10.22 21.77
N ALA A 278 -6.60 -9.64 20.56
CA ALA A 278 -7.74 -9.65 19.64
C ALA A 278 -7.86 -11.02 18.95
N GLU A 279 -9.09 -11.50 18.78
CA GLU A 279 -9.36 -12.72 18.01
C GLU A 279 -9.96 -12.34 16.66
N CYS A 280 -9.37 -12.88 15.60
CA CYS A 280 -9.73 -12.61 14.22
C CYS A 280 -10.75 -13.63 13.70
N TYR A 281 -11.78 -13.16 13.00
CA TYR A 281 -12.96 -13.96 12.66
C TYR A 281 -13.42 -13.86 11.21
N GLU A 282 -12.94 -12.89 10.43
CA GLU A 282 -13.33 -12.72 9.03
C GLU A 282 -12.14 -12.19 8.22
N GLU A 283 -11.80 -12.91 7.15
CA GLU A 283 -10.81 -12.50 6.18
C GLU A 283 -11.42 -11.62 5.08
N ARG A 284 -10.68 -10.59 4.67
CA ARG A 284 -11.01 -9.78 3.49
C ARG A 284 -9.78 -9.60 2.61
N THR A 285 -9.98 -9.63 1.30
CA THR A 285 -8.89 -9.56 0.32
C THR A 285 -9.22 -8.62 -0.84
N ASN A 286 -8.19 -8.25 -1.62
CA ASN A 286 -8.37 -7.51 -2.87
C ASN A 286 -9.05 -8.31 -4.00
N LEU A 287 -9.14 -9.63 -3.85
CA LEU A 287 -9.75 -10.54 -4.81
C LEU A 287 -11.29 -10.66 -4.67
N THR A 288 -11.90 -9.84 -3.80
CA THR A 288 -13.35 -9.78 -3.68
C THR A 288 -14.04 -9.24 -4.93
N ASP A 289 -15.16 -9.84 -5.33
CA ASP A 289 -16.04 -9.39 -6.40
C ASP A 289 -17.10 -8.37 -5.95
N ARG A 290 -17.14 -8.06 -4.64
CA ARG A 290 -18.14 -7.20 -4.00
C ARG A 290 -18.32 -5.84 -4.69
N PHE A 291 -17.28 -5.37 -5.36
CA PHE A 291 -17.16 -4.07 -6.01
C PHE A 291 -17.10 -4.15 -7.55
N ALA A 292 -17.35 -5.31 -8.16
CA ALA A 292 -17.27 -5.54 -9.61
C ALA A 292 -18.13 -4.57 -10.44
N ALA A 293 -19.27 -4.15 -9.88
CA ALA A 293 -20.19 -3.20 -10.54
C ALA A 293 -19.60 -1.79 -10.74
N ILE A 294 -18.50 -1.44 -10.07
CA ILE A 294 -17.83 -0.15 -10.22
C ILE A 294 -16.81 -0.26 -11.36
N ALA A 295 -17.10 0.35 -12.50
CA ALA A 295 -16.26 0.24 -13.70
C ALA A 295 -14.91 0.98 -13.56
N ASP A 296 -14.89 2.14 -12.92
CA ASP A 296 -13.66 2.93 -12.75
C ASP A 296 -12.75 2.32 -11.68
N PRO A 297 -11.51 1.91 -11.99
CA PRO A 297 -10.63 1.23 -11.04
C PRO A 297 -10.25 2.08 -9.83
N VAL A 298 -10.09 3.39 -10.00
CA VAL A 298 -9.77 4.30 -8.89
C VAL A 298 -10.96 4.43 -7.94
N GLU A 299 -12.17 4.60 -8.49
CA GLU A 299 -13.39 4.58 -7.67
C GLU A 299 -13.59 3.23 -6.98
N ARG A 300 -13.32 2.12 -7.67
CA ARG A 300 -13.41 0.77 -7.09
C ARG A 300 -12.47 0.62 -5.89
N PHE A 301 -11.23 1.09 -6.01
CA PHE A 301 -10.27 1.09 -4.91
C PHE A 301 -10.70 2.01 -3.76
N ASN A 302 -11.18 3.22 -4.05
CA ASN A 302 -11.73 4.12 -3.02
C ASN A 302 -12.87 3.45 -2.24
N ARG A 303 -13.80 2.79 -2.95
CA ARG A 303 -14.93 2.09 -2.33
C ARG A 303 -14.48 0.88 -1.51
N PHE A 304 -13.43 0.18 -1.93
CA PHE A 304 -12.81 -0.87 -1.13
C PHE A 304 -12.23 -0.32 0.19
N LEU A 305 -11.50 0.80 0.15
CA LEU A 305 -10.99 1.43 1.37
C LEU A 305 -12.15 1.87 2.29
N GLU A 306 -13.09 2.65 1.76
CA GLU A 306 -14.18 3.28 2.49
C GLU A 306 -15.16 2.26 3.09
N ALA A 307 -15.46 1.17 2.38
CA ALA A 307 -16.47 0.20 2.80
C ALA A 307 -15.87 -1.03 3.50
N TRP A 308 -14.62 -1.39 3.22
CA TRP A 308 -14.02 -2.62 3.74
C TRP A 308 -12.85 -2.38 4.70
N VAL A 309 -11.82 -1.64 4.29
CA VAL A 309 -10.60 -1.50 5.08
C VAL A 309 -10.86 -0.64 6.32
N VAL A 310 -11.25 0.63 6.12
CA VAL A 310 -11.49 1.61 7.20
C VAL A 310 -12.44 1.09 8.28
N PRO A 311 -13.65 0.59 7.96
CA PRO A 311 -14.55 0.07 9.01
C PRO A 311 -14.20 -1.35 9.48
N GLY A 312 -13.29 -2.04 8.80
CA GLY A 312 -12.93 -3.44 9.07
C GLY A 312 -11.82 -3.61 10.11
N VAL A 313 -10.99 -2.59 10.30
CA VAL A 313 -9.84 -2.61 11.21
C VAL A 313 -9.94 -1.51 12.26
N HIS A 314 -9.21 -1.66 13.36
CA HIS A 314 -9.11 -0.68 14.44
C HIS A 314 -7.80 -0.86 15.21
N SER A 315 -7.47 0.05 16.12
CA SER A 315 -6.21 0.01 16.90
C SER A 315 -6.01 -1.26 17.74
N ALA A 316 -7.05 -2.06 17.97
CA ALA A 316 -6.94 -3.37 18.62
C ALA A 316 -6.68 -4.55 17.67
N THR A 317 -6.86 -4.38 16.36
CA THR A 317 -6.68 -5.45 15.36
C THR A 317 -5.28 -6.06 15.41
N PRO A 318 -4.18 -5.27 15.48
CA PRO A 318 -2.84 -5.85 15.57
C PRO A 318 -2.44 -6.30 16.99
N ARG A 319 -3.34 -6.21 17.99
CA ARG A 319 -3.07 -6.65 19.37
C ARG A 319 -3.27 -8.16 19.56
N THR A 320 -2.75 -8.94 18.62
CA THR A 320 -2.72 -10.40 18.61
C THR A 320 -1.50 -10.93 19.38
N LEU A 321 -1.53 -12.20 19.77
CA LEU A 321 -0.36 -12.85 20.37
C LEU A 321 0.75 -13.08 19.33
N PRO A 322 2.02 -13.19 19.74
CA PRO A 322 3.15 -13.43 18.84
C PRO A 322 2.98 -14.65 17.93
N GLU A 323 2.44 -15.73 18.49
CA GLU A 323 2.20 -17.03 17.87
C GLU A 323 0.90 -17.11 17.07
N ASP A 324 0.11 -16.03 17.00
CA ASP A 324 -1.14 -16.01 16.24
C ASP A 324 -0.83 -15.91 14.74
N GLU A 325 -0.97 -17.04 14.05
CA GLU A 325 -0.76 -17.13 12.59
C GLU A 325 -1.89 -16.48 11.78
N ALA A 326 -3.09 -16.33 12.37
CA ALA A 326 -4.20 -15.65 11.70
C ALA A 326 -3.96 -14.14 11.62
N SER A 327 -3.21 -13.58 12.57
CA SER A 327 -2.80 -12.17 12.65
C SER A 327 -2.18 -11.66 11.34
N ASP A 328 -2.56 -10.44 10.95
CA ASP A 328 -1.92 -9.70 9.86
C ASP A 328 -0.51 -9.20 10.20
N PHE A 329 -0.09 -9.36 11.45
CA PHE A 329 1.18 -8.85 11.97
C PHE A 329 1.95 -9.90 12.76
N TYR A 330 3.27 -9.81 12.72
CA TYR A 330 4.18 -10.59 13.57
C TYR A 330 5.21 -9.66 14.24
N PRO A 331 5.73 -10.03 15.42
CA PRO A 331 6.71 -9.21 16.15
C PRO A 331 8.10 -9.31 15.52
N VAL A 332 8.83 -8.20 15.59
CA VAL A 332 10.18 -8.06 15.03
C VAL A 332 11.19 -7.74 16.12
N GLU A 333 12.47 -7.94 15.82
CA GLU A 333 13.58 -7.57 16.71
C GLU A 333 13.72 -6.04 16.86
N LEU A 334 14.40 -5.62 17.92
CA LEU A 334 14.79 -4.25 18.17
C LEU A 334 16.15 -4.00 17.52
N SER A 335 16.13 -3.81 16.20
CA SER A 335 17.31 -3.48 15.39
C SER A 335 17.00 -2.36 14.40
N ARG A 336 18.02 -1.66 13.88
CA ARG A 336 17.80 -0.62 12.86
C ARG A 336 17.16 -1.18 11.59
N ALA A 337 17.55 -2.39 11.20
CA ALA A 337 17.02 -3.07 10.02
C ALA A 337 15.54 -3.45 10.20
N ALA A 338 15.17 -3.98 11.37
CA ALA A 338 13.81 -4.39 11.67
C ALA A 338 12.86 -3.23 11.94
N LEU A 339 13.33 -2.19 12.63
CA LEU A 339 12.57 -0.98 12.93
C LEU A 339 12.61 0.02 11.77
N ARG A 340 12.45 -0.48 10.54
CA ARG A 340 12.41 0.33 9.32
C ARG A 340 11.04 0.95 9.09
N PRO A 341 10.94 2.01 8.26
CA PRO A 341 9.67 2.60 7.86
C PRO A 341 8.65 1.58 7.36
N GLY A 342 7.39 1.74 7.77
CA GLY A 342 6.32 0.76 7.56
C GLY A 342 6.13 -0.25 8.69
N THR A 343 7.10 -0.39 9.61
CA THR A 343 6.92 -1.13 10.88
C THR A 343 5.89 -0.42 11.75
N VAL A 344 5.03 -1.17 12.44
CA VAL A 344 3.98 -0.61 13.30
C VAL A 344 4.40 -0.71 14.75
N TYR A 345 4.20 0.34 15.53
CA TYR A 345 4.27 0.30 16.98
C TYR A 345 2.86 0.26 17.57
N VAL A 346 2.53 -0.88 18.19
CA VAL A 346 1.24 -1.13 18.82
C VAL A 346 1.30 -0.71 20.29
N TRP A 347 0.50 0.28 20.68
CA TRP A 347 0.48 0.72 22.08
C TRP A 347 -0.20 -0.30 22.99
N PRO A 348 0.26 -0.44 24.25
CA PRO A 348 -0.41 -1.25 25.27
C PRO A 348 -1.88 -0.84 25.51
N TYR A 349 -2.18 0.44 25.36
CA TYR A 349 -3.47 1.03 25.77
C TYR A 349 -4.40 1.38 24.60
N GLY A 350 -4.06 0.99 23.37
CA GLY A 350 -4.88 1.23 22.18
C GLY A 350 -4.52 2.52 21.45
N HIS A 351 -3.54 2.41 20.57
CA HIS A 351 -3.12 3.40 19.57
C HIS A 351 -2.09 2.73 18.67
N LEU A 352 -1.95 3.16 17.42
CA LEU A 352 -0.91 2.65 16.52
C LEU A 352 -0.09 3.80 15.95
N LEU A 353 1.20 3.56 15.79
CA LEU A 353 2.09 4.43 15.03
C LEU A 353 2.71 3.63 13.89
N VAL A 354 2.97 4.27 12.75
CA VAL A 354 3.74 3.67 11.65
C VAL A 354 5.10 4.32 11.63
N VAL A 355 6.17 3.55 11.87
CA VAL A 355 7.55 4.03 11.72
C VAL A 355 7.70 4.66 10.33
N SER A 356 8.28 5.85 10.29
CA SER A 356 8.46 6.61 9.06
C SER A 356 9.90 6.95 8.77
N ASP A 357 10.76 7.10 9.79
CA ASP A 357 12.14 7.51 9.54
C ASP A 357 13.07 7.22 10.73
N TRP A 358 14.36 7.17 10.47
CA TRP A 358 15.42 7.32 11.47
C TRP A 358 16.13 8.65 11.20
N GLN A 359 16.04 9.59 12.13
CA GLN A 359 16.61 10.92 11.94
C GLN A 359 17.87 11.12 12.75
N GLU A 360 18.91 11.60 12.09
CA GLU A 360 20.12 12.07 12.76
C GLU A 360 19.80 13.36 13.53
N ASP A 361 20.24 13.41 14.78
CA ASP A 361 20.30 14.64 15.56
C ASP A 361 21.64 15.36 15.36
N ALA A 362 21.73 16.60 15.84
CA ALA A 362 22.94 17.41 15.71
C ALA A 362 24.18 16.83 16.43
N ALA A 363 24.00 15.84 17.31
CA ALA A 363 25.09 15.14 18.00
C ALA A 363 25.47 13.82 17.31
N GLY A 364 24.88 13.50 16.16
CA GLY A 364 25.11 12.26 15.40
C GLY A 364 24.35 11.05 15.96
N GLY A 365 23.42 11.24 16.90
CA GLY A 365 22.53 10.20 17.39
C GLY A 365 21.33 9.99 16.46
N LEU A 366 20.80 8.76 16.39
CA LEU A 366 19.61 8.48 15.59
C LEU A 366 18.35 8.43 16.45
N SER A 367 17.33 9.20 16.08
CA SER A 367 16.02 9.18 16.71
C SER A 367 14.97 8.57 15.77
N LEU A 368 14.31 7.51 16.24
CA LEU A 368 13.20 6.90 15.52
C LEU A 368 12.00 7.87 15.45
N VAL A 369 11.43 8.01 14.27
CA VAL A 369 10.24 8.82 13.99
C VAL A 369 9.15 7.90 13.46
N ALA A 370 7.91 8.14 13.89
CA ALA A 370 6.72 7.46 13.40
C ALA A 370 5.59 8.45 13.12
N VAL A 371 4.69 8.09 12.23
CA VAL A 371 3.47 8.85 11.93
C VAL A 371 2.26 8.31 12.67
N ASP A 372 1.34 9.22 12.92
CA ASP A 372 0.14 9.07 13.73
C ASP A 372 -1.05 9.66 12.96
N GLY A 373 -2.02 8.81 12.63
CA GLY A 373 -3.26 9.20 11.95
C GLY A 373 -4.33 9.62 12.96
N HIS A 374 -5.01 10.73 12.69
CA HIS A 374 -6.05 11.27 13.57
C HIS A 374 -7.46 11.02 13.02
N PRO A 375 -8.49 10.97 13.88
CA PRO A 375 -9.88 10.81 13.44
C PRO A 375 -10.40 11.88 12.47
N ASP A 376 -9.78 13.06 12.44
CA ASP A 376 -10.08 14.14 11.48
C ASP A 376 -9.42 13.93 10.10
N GLY A 377 -8.65 12.84 9.95
CA GLY A 377 -7.93 12.40 8.78
C GLY A 377 -6.54 13.01 8.62
N THR A 378 -6.12 13.91 9.52
CA THR A 378 -4.76 14.48 9.50
C THR A 378 -3.73 13.46 9.94
N VAL A 379 -2.49 13.66 9.51
CA VAL A 379 -1.37 12.81 9.92
C VAL A 379 -0.33 13.69 10.60
N THR A 380 0.20 13.27 11.75
CA THR A 380 1.29 13.96 12.45
C THR A 380 2.45 13.00 12.64
N PHE A 381 3.61 13.49 13.07
CA PHE A 381 4.73 12.65 13.45
C PHE A 381 5.02 12.71 14.95
N LYS A 382 5.65 11.65 15.45
CA LYS A 382 6.09 11.47 16.84
C LYS A 382 7.54 10.99 16.83
N ARG A 383 8.36 11.62 17.65
CA ARG A 383 9.73 11.14 17.93
C ARG A 383 9.70 10.12 19.06
N PHE A 384 10.63 9.17 19.02
CA PHE A 384 10.75 8.14 20.04
C PHE A 384 10.99 8.75 21.43
N SER A 385 10.13 8.39 22.36
CA SER A 385 10.20 8.77 23.76
C SER A 385 9.27 7.86 24.57
N PRO A 386 9.47 7.72 25.90
CA PRO A 386 8.55 6.95 26.74
C PRO A 386 7.09 7.44 26.70
N ARG A 387 6.87 8.71 26.36
CA ARG A 387 5.52 9.29 26.20
C ARG A 387 4.85 8.84 24.91
N ASN A 388 5.58 8.87 23.80
CA ASN A 388 5.03 8.58 22.47
C ASN A 388 5.05 7.07 22.14
N PHE A 389 5.97 6.32 22.76
CA PHE A 389 6.12 4.87 22.60
C PHE A 389 6.02 4.20 23.98
N PRO A 390 4.84 4.25 24.61
CA PRO A 390 4.66 3.69 25.95
C PRO A 390 4.80 2.16 25.90
N TYR A 391 5.69 1.62 26.72
CA TYR A 391 5.93 0.18 26.81
C TYR A 391 5.48 -0.41 28.16
N LEU A 392 4.70 -1.50 28.11
CA LEU A 392 4.23 -2.25 29.28
C LEU A 392 4.95 -3.61 29.38
N PRO A 393 5.79 -3.85 30.42
CA PRO A 393 6.55 -5.08 30.55
C PRO A 393 5.66 -6.32 30.66
N GLY A 394 6.06 -7.40 29.99
CA GLY A 394 5.34 -8.68 30.00
C GLY A 394 4.06 -8.72 29.15
N LEU A 395 3.61 -7.59 28.57
CA LEU A 395 2.49 -7.58 27.65
C LEU A 395 2.91 -8.11 26.27
N ARG A 396 2.38 -9.26 25.87
CA ARG A 396 2.75 -9.96 24.61
C ARG A 396 2.01 -9.47 23.37
N THR A 397 1.00 -8.62 23.53
CA THR A 397 0.10 -8.19 22.43
C THR A 397 0.51 -6.85 21.80
N ALA A 398 1.42 -6.12 22.42
CA ALA A 398 1.86 -4.78 22.01
C ALA A 398 3.29 -4.78 21.43
N GLY A 399 3.85 -3.60 21.17
CA GLY A 399 5.24 -3.43 20.72
C GLY A 399 5.40 -3.29 19.21
N PHE A 400 6.63 -3.48 18.72
CA PHE A 400 6.95 -3.36 17.30
C PHE A 400 6.55 -4.62 16.53
N LYS A 401 5.81 -4.43 15.44
CA LYS A 401 5.35 -5.51 14.57
C LYS A 401 5.47 -5.11 13.09
N ALA A 402 5.69 -6.09 12.23
CA ALA A 402 5.66 -5.93 10.79
C ALA A 402 4.45 -6.67 10.19
N PHE A 403 3.99 -6.23 9.01
CA PHE A 403 2.96 -6.95 8.26
C PHE A 403 3.44 -8.35 7.93
N ARG A 404 2.63 -9.36 8.26
CA ARG A 404 2.81 -10.72 7.77
C ARG A 404 2.61 -10.71 6.25
N PRO A 405 3.58 -11.16 5.45
CA PRO A 405 3.44 -11.19 4.00
C PRO A 405 2.34 -12.18 3.62
N VAL A 406 1.72 -11.94 2.47
CA VAL A 406 0.63 -12.75 1.93
C VAL A 406 0.96 -13.19 0.51
N VAL A 407 0.43 -14.34 0.12
CA VAL A 407 0.65 -14.95 -1.19
C VAL A 407 -0.69 -15.25 -1.87
N ALA A 408 -0.75 -15.04 -3.18
CA ALA A 408 -1.88 -15.48 -3.97
C ALA A 408 -1.72 -16.96 -4.34
N VAL A 409 -2.77 -17.76 -4.13
CA VAL A 409 -2.83 -19.17 -4.49
C VAL A 409 -4.17 -19.41 -5.18
N GLY A 410 -4.17 -19.46 -6.52
CA GLY A 410 -5.40 -19.41 -7.31
C GLY A 410 -6.15 -18.10 -7.05
N ASP A 411 -7.43 -18.20 -6.73
CA ASP A 411 -8.31 -17.05 -6.43
C ASP A 411 -8.32 -16.66 -4.94
N ALA A 412 -7.43 -17.23 -4.13
CA ALA A 412 -7.31 -16.93 -2.71
C ALA A 412 -6.02 -16.16 -2.39
N VAL A 413 -6.08 -15.29 -1.37
CA VAL A 413 -4.90 -14.67 -0.76
C VAL A 413 -4.71 -15.27 0.62
N ARG A 414 -3.54 -15.86 0.89
CA ARG A 414 -3.26 -16.52 2.16
C ARG A 414 -2.08 -15.86 2.88
N PRO A 415 -2.09 -15.80 4.21
CA PRO A 415 -0.89 -15.44 4.97
C PRO A 415 0.24 -16.43 4.70
N VAL A 416 1.47 -15.96 4.84
CA VAL A 416 2.63 -16.84 4.95
C VAL A 416 2.69 -17.32 6.40
N ASP A 417 2.37 -18.60 6.60
CA ASP A 417 2.23 -19.18 7.95
C ASP A 417 3.61 -19.51 8.55
N ASP A 418 4.54 -20.05 7.74
CA ASP A 418 5.89 -20.39 8.15
C ASP A 418 6.75 -19.15 8.45
N LEU A 419 7.20 -19.01 9.71
CA LEU A 419 8.01 -17.87 10.17
C LEU A 419 9.36 -17.75 9.44
N GLY A 420 9.94 -18.87 9.00
CA GLY A 420 11.15 -18.87 8.18
C GLY A 420 10.92 -18.19 6.84
N ARG A 421 9.83 -18.55 6.16
CA ARG A 421 9.39 -17.95 4.89
C ARG A 421 8.90 -16.52 5.07
N VAL A 422 8.29 -16.17 6.19
CA VAL A 422 8.00 -14.76 6.54
C VAL A 422 9.31 -13.99 6.51
N SER A 423 10.32 -14.46 7.25
CA SER A 423 11.62 -13.80 7.36
C SER A 423 12.35 -13.67 6.01
N GLN A 424 12.26 -14.69 5.15
CA GLN A 424 12.82 -14.63 3.78
C GLN A 424 12.08 -13.61 2.90
N THR A 425 10.75 -13.55 3.03
CA THR A 425 9.91 -12.67 2.21
C THR A 425 10.04 -11.21 2.64
N THR A 426 10.08 -10.93 3.94
CA THR A 426 10.20 -9.58 4.47
C THR A 426 11.64 -9.11 4.57
N GLY A 427 12.59 -10.04 4.73
CA GLY A 427 13.94 -9.74 5.20
C GLY A 427 14.00 -9.39 6.69
N LEU A 428 12.91 -9.56 7.43
CA LEU A 428 12.82 -9.23 8.86
C LEU A 428 12.54 -10.51 9.66
N PRO A 429 13.44 -10.92 10.56
CA PRO A 429 13.23 -12.12 11.37
C PRO A 429 12.08 -11.92 12.37
N PHE A 430 11.31 -12.98 12.58
CA PHE A 430 10.42 -13.07 13.73
C PHE A 430 11.23 -13.00 15.04
N SER A 431 10.81 -12.14 15.98
CA SER A 431 11.46 -12.07 17.29
C SER A 431 10.46 -11.77 18.40
N GLU A 432 10.58 -12.51 19.50
CA GLU A 432 9.85 -12.25 20.75
C GLU A 432 10.67 -11.46 21.78
N GLU A 433 11.85 -10.96 21.41
CA GLU A 433 12.79 -10.37 22.38
C GLU A 433 12.16 -9.25 23.21
N GLN A 434 11.32 -8.43 22.58
CA GLN A 434 10.65 -7.31 23.21
C GLN A 434 9.69 -7.75 24.31
N TYR A 435 9.27 -9.02 24.35
CA TYR A 435 8.37 -9.55 25.37
C TYR A 435 9.10 -10.10 26.61
N ARG A 436 10.43 -10.18 26.54
CA ARG A 436 11.26 -10.73 27.63
C ARG A 436 11.62 -9.67 28.68
N PHE A 437 11.47 -8.38 28.39
CA PHE A 437 11.76 -7.33 29.35
C PHE A 437 10.79 -7.35 30.53
N ARG A 438 11.35 -7.27 31.74
CA ARG A 438 10.59 -7.22 33.00
C ARG A 438 10.42 -5.81 33.55
N ARG A 439 11.15 -4.83 33.03
CA ARG A 439 11.08 -3.41 33.41
C ARG A 439 11.09 -2.55 32.15
N SER A 440 10.27 -1.50 32.09
CA SER A 440 10.23 -0.61 30.92
C SER A 440 11.58 0.09 30.69
N ALA A 441 12.33 0.36 31.75
CA ALA A 441 13.67 0.94 31.66
C ALA A 441 14.65 0.09 30.83
N ASP A 442 14.50 -1.25 30.86
CA ASP A 442 15.37 -2.14 30.08
C ASP A 442 15.03 -2.09 28.58
N PHE A 443 13.73 -2.02 28.24
CA PHE A 443 13.27 -1.77 26.86
C PHE A 443 13.80 -0.44 26.31
N TYR A 444 13.67 0.65 27.07
CA TYR A 444 14.15 1.96 26.63
C TYR A 444 15.68 2.01 26.52
N ARG A 445 16.41 1.27 27.37
CA ARG A 445 17.87 1.13 27.24
C ARG A 445 18.24 0.37 25.97
N ALA A 446 17.54 -0.72 25.64
CA ALA A 446 17.77 -1.45 24.39
C ALA A 446 17.51 -0.54 23.17
N MET A 447 16.40 0.22 23.17
CA MET A 447 16.12 1.19 22.12
C MET A 447 17.17 2.31 22.01
N ALA A 448 17.69 2.80 23.14
CA ALA A 448 18.77 3.76 23.14
C ALA A 448 20.06 3.19 22.53
N GLN A 449 20.34 1.89 22.71
CA GLN A 449 21.46 1.21 22.04
C GLN A 449 21.24 1.13 20.53
N VAL A 450 20.03 0.80 20.07
CA VAL A 450 19.69 0.81 18.63
C VAL A 450 19.94 2.20 18.02
N SER A 451 19.56 3.25 18.76
CA SER A 451 19.79 4.66 18.39
C SER A 451 21.26 5.10 18.38
N SER A 452 22.10 4.54 19.26
CA SER A 452 23.50 4.98 19.44
C SER A 452 24.51 4.25 18.58
N LEU A 453 24.12 3.19 17.85
CA LEU A 453 25.02 2.38 17.01
C LEU A 453 25.47 3.07 15.71
N PHE A 454 25.51 4.40 15.66
CA PHE A 454 26.22 5.12 14.60
C PHE A 454 27.71 5.16 14.94
N VAL A 455 28.44 4.14 14.48
CA VAL A 455 29.87 4.27 14.21
C VAL A 455 29.98 4.40 12.69
N PRO A 456 30.16 5.60 12.13
CA PRO A 456 30.76 5.67 10.81
C PRO A 456 32.18 5.12 11.01
N GLU A 457 32.49 3.97 10.42
CA GLU A 457 33.88 3.57 10.28
C GLU A 457 34.57 4.69 9.50
N GLU A 458 35.44 5.46 10.16
CA GLU A 458 36.40 6.28 9.44
C GLU A 458 37.16 5.37 8.48
N PRO A 459 37.37 5.78 7.21
CA PRO A 459 38.26 5.04 6.34
C PRO A 459 39.62 4.99 7.02
N ARG A 460 40.08 3.78 7.36
CA ARG A 460 41.46 3.58 7.82
C ARG A 460 42.36 4.10 6.72
N SER A 461 43.13 5.14 7.05
CA SER A 461 44.10 5.79 6.17
C SER A 461 45.28 4.88 5.82
#